data_AF-A0AAI8SSN7-F1
#
_entry.id   AF-A0AAI8SSN7-F1
#
_cell.length_a   1.000
_cell.length_b   1.000
_cell.length_c   1.000
_cell.angle_alpha   90.00
_cell.angle_beta   90.00
_cell.angle_gamma   90.00
#
_symmetry.space_group_name_H-M   'P 1'
#
loop_
_entity.id
_entity.type
_entity.pdbx_description
1 polymer ?
#
loop_
_entity_poly.entity_id
_entity_poly.type
_entity_poly.pdbx_seq_one_letter_code
_entity_poly.pdbx_strand_id
1 'polypeptide(L)'
;MATGTAPAFTVTLNAAQVTLFSVDEAAFDRWCAAKGDELECEVPKWTDPSAGAALSDLFHDAQKAGVIQGDASFELQVNGDDDAEVSGFYAVLKNAVGDQRLIGLTSGWTEVPFVGEDIDARQGAREHLDEVCAVANVVLRTIGVAGPLAASPHRHFGYWINRALRTARC
;
A
#
# COMPACT_ATOMS: atom_id res chain seq x y z
N MET A 1 34.85 -20.19 -14.43
CA MET A 1 34.99 -19.07 -13.48
C MET A 1 33.61 -18.55 -13.19
N ALA A 2 33.11 -18.69 -11.97
CA ALA A 2 31.82 -18.15 -11.58
C ALA A 2 31.98 -16.64 -11.39
N THR A 3 31.42 -15.85 -12.29
CA THR A 3 31.22 -14.41 -12.09
C THR A 3 30.13 -14.24 -11.03
N GLY A 4 30.52 -14.27 -9.76
CA GLY A 4 29.65 -13.83 -8.68
C GLY A 4 29.47 -12.32 -8.83
N THR A 5 28.41 -11.90 -9.52
CA THR A 5 28.09 -10.47 -9.67
C THR A 5 27.70 -9.94 -8.29
N ALA A 6 28.59 -9.16 -7.68
CA ALA A 6 28.26 -8.42 -6.47
C ALA A 6 27.09 -7.46 -6.77
N PRO A 7 26.17 -7.25 -5.82
CA PRO A 7 25.05 -6.34 -6.04
C PRO A 7 25.57 -4.91 -6.28
N ALA A 8 24.94 -4.19 -7.21
CA ALA A 8 25.31 -2.80 -7.53
C ALA A 8 24.96 -1.83 -6.38
N PHE A 9 23.96 -2.16 -5.58
CA PHE A 9 23.60 -1.45 -4.35
C PHE A 9 22.95 -2.41 -3.34
N THR A 10 22.92 -2.03 -2.08
CA THR A 10 22.27 -2.79 -1.00
C THR A 10 21.48 -1.84 -0.13
N VAL A 11 20.30 -2.29 0.30
CA VAL A 11 19.45 -1.60 1.27
C VAL A 11 19.43 -2.45 2.52
N THR A 12 19.68 -1.82 3.68
CA THR A 12 19.75 -2.53 4.95
C THR A 12 18.94 -1.80 5.99
N LEU A 13 18.15 -2.56 6.74
CA LEU A 13 17.42 -2.06 7.89
C LEU A 13 18.31 -2.21 9.13
N ASN A 14 18.74 -1.08 9.70
CA ASN A 14 19.65 -1.07 10.86
C ASN A 14 18.91 -1.06 12.21
N ALA A 15 17.59 -0.96 12.21
CA ALA A 15 16.78 -0.97 13.43
C ALA A 15 16.66 -2.40 13.98
N ALA A 16 16.87 -2.54 15.29
CA ALA A 16 16.75 -3.85 15.98
C ALA A 16 15.30 -4.35 16.02
N GLN A 17 14.34 -3.44 16.07
CA GLN A 17 12.91 -3.72 15.97
C GLN A 17 12.26 -2.52 15.27
N VAL A 18 11.30 -2.80 14.38
CA VAL A 18 10.50 -1.78 13.71
C VAL A 18 9.04 -2.01 14.03
N THR A 19 8.34 -0.93 14.32
CA THR A 19 6.87 -0.96 14.46
C THR A 19 6.24 -1.00 13.08
N LEU A 20 5.47 -2.05 12.83
CA LEU A 20 4.72 -2.20 11.57
C LEU A 20 3.60 -1.17 11.48
N PHE A 21 3.19 -0.85 10.25
CA PHE A 21 2.08 0.04 10.00
C PHE A 21 0.75 -0.62 10.38
N SER A 22 -0.12 0.11 11.06
CA SER A 22 -1.46 -0.33 11.42
C SER A 22 -2.39 0.86 11.65
N VAL A 23 -3.68 0.60 11.63
CA VAL A 23 -4.71 1.58 12.01
C VAL A 23 -4.82 1.68 13.53
N ASP A 24 -4.72 2.89 14.08
CA ASP A 24 -5.11 3.21 15.47
C ASP A 24 -6.62 3.26 15.58
N GLU A 25 -7.21 2.30 16.30
CA GLU A 25 -8.67 2.20 16.45
C GLU A 25 -9.29 3.47 17.07
N ALA A 26 -8.65 4.05 18.08
CA ALA A 26 -9.22 5.20 18.77
C ALA A 26 -9.13 6.46 17.89
N ALA A 27 -8.06 6.63 17.11
CA ALA A 27 -7.94 7.71 16.14
C ALA A 27 -8.90 7.51 14.97
N PHE A 28 -9.04 6.27 14.49
CA PHE A 28 -9.98 5.89 13.45
C PHE A 28 -11.43 6.22 13.85
N ASP A 29 -11.84 5.82 15.05
CA ASP A 29 -13.17 6.15 15.60
C ASP A 29 -13.46 7.65 15.59
N ARG A 30 -12.49 8.46 16.06
CA ARG A 30 -12.63 9.92 16.09
C ARG A 30 -12.67 10.51 14.69
N TRP A 31 -11.86 10.00 13.78
CA TRP A 31 -11.80 10.46 12.40
C TRP A 31 -13.09 10.15 11.64
N CYS A 32 -13.61 8.91 11.74
CA CYS A 32 -14.90 8.55 11.15
C CYS A 32 -16.05 9.37 11.74
N ALA A 33 -16.07 9.58 13.06
CA ALA A 33 -17.09 10.42 13.70
C ALA A 33 -17.02 11.90 13.26
N ALA A 34 -15.81 12.41 12.97
CA ALA A 34 -15.63 13.77 12.48
C ALA A 34 -16.06 13.93 11.01
N LYS A 35 -15.85 12.90 10.17
CA LYS A 35 -16.28 12.87 8.77
C LYS A 35 -17.79 12.74 8.62
N GLY A 36 -18.42 11.90 9.44
CA GLY A 36 -19.85 11.58 9.29
C GLY A 36 -20.16 11.08 7.88
N ASP A 37 -21.18 11.66 7.25
CA ASP A 37 -21.66 11.27 5.92
C ASP A 37 -20.67 11.58 4.79
N GLU A 38 -19.70 12.50 5.01
CA GLU A 38 -18.67 12.81 4.01
C GLU A 38 -17.81 11.59 3.66
N LEU A 39 -17.63 10.67 4.63
CA LEU A 39 -16.85 9.46 4.44
C LEU A 39 -17.41 8.61 3.29
N GLU A 40 -18.73 8.55 3.12
CA GLU A 40 -19.37 7.75 2.05
C GLU A 40 -18.98 8.19 0.63
N CYS A 41 -18.59 9.46 0.48
CA CYS A 41 -18.14 10.03 -0.79
C CYS A 41 -16.63 9.89 -1.00
N GLU A 42 -15.88 9.61 0.06
CA GLU A 42 -14.41 9.52 0.02
C GLU A 42 -13.91 8.07 -0.07
N VAL A 43 -14.71 7.08 0.33
CA VAL A 43 -14.32 5.67 0.22
C VAL A 43 -14.19 5.27 -1.25
N PRO A 44 -13.03 4.72 -1.67
CA PRO A 44 -12.82 4.24 -3.03
C PRO A 44 -13.80 3.14 -3.40
N LYS A 45 -14.38 3.26 -4.59
CA LYS A 45 -15.25 2.26 -5.19
C LYS A 45 -14.52 1.62 -6.36
N TRP A 46 -14.52 0.29 -6.40
CA TRP A 46 -13.82 -0.47 -7.44
C TRP A 46 -14.32 -0.19 -8.88
N THR A 47 -15.57 0.30 -9.02
CA THR A 47 -16.16 0.71 -10.31
C THR A 47 -15.73 2.11 -10.74
N ASP A 48 -15.10 2.88 -9.87
CA ASP A 48 -14.66 4.24 -10.16
C ASP A 48 -13.30 4.19 -10.88
N PRO A 49 -13.19 4.76 -12.09
CA PRO A 49 -11.90 4.85 -12.81
C PRO A 49 -10.87 5.74 -12.09
N SER A 50 -11.23 6.40 -10.99
CA SER A 50 -10.34 7.20 -10.14
C SER A 50 -10.15 6.60 -8.74
N ALA A 51 -10.41 5.31 -8.56
CA ALA A 51 -10.33 4.66 -7.25
C ALA A 51 -8.93 4.72 -6.62
N GLY A 52 -7.87 4.77 -7.43
CA GLY A 52 -6.49 4.91 -6.97
C GLY A 52 -6.24 6.29 -6.38
N ALA A 53 -6.66 7.35 -7.06
CA ALA A 53 -6.62 8.71 -6.53
C ALA A 53 -7.47 8.85 -5.26
N ALA A 54 -8.69 8.31 -5.24
CA ALA A 54 -9.54 8.31 -4.06
C ALA A 54 -8.88 7.58 -2.87
N LEU A 55 -8.22 6.45 -3.11
CA LEU A 55 -7.51 5.69 -2.07
C LEU A 55 -6.34 6.48 -1.51
N SER A 56 -5.58 7.14 -2.39
CA SER A 56 -4.50 8.02 -2.01
C SER A 56 -5.01 9.16 -1.12
N ASP A 57 -6.07 9.85 -1.52
CA ASP A 57 -6.65 10.96 -0.75
C ASP A 57 -7.19 10.51 0.61
N LEU A 58 -7.94 9.39 0.64
CA LEU A 58 -8.42 8.76 1.88
C LEU A 58 -7.27 8.45 2.83
N PHE A 59 -6.19 7.85 2.32
CA PHE A 59 -5.02 7.50 3.12
C PHE A 59 -4.32 8.74 3.68
N HIS A 60 -4.08 9.77 2.85
CA HIS A 60 -3.38 10.99 3.29
C HIS A 60 -4.20 11.77 4.31
N ASP A 61 -5.52 11.77 4.20
CA ASP A 61 -6.40 12.38 5.19
C ASP A 61 -6.37 11.61 6.53
N ALA A 62 -6.52 10.28 6.47
CA ALA A 62 -6.40 9.42 7.65
C ALA A 62 -5.03 9.55 8.33
N GLN A 63 -3.95 9.60 7.55
CA GLN A 63 -2.59 9.81 8.06
C GLN A 63 -2.46 11.16 8.79
N LYS A 64 -2.98 12.25 8.21
CA LYS A 64 -2.99 13.59 8.87
C LYS A 64 -3.79 13.59 10.17
N ALA A 65 -4.85 12.80 10.25
CA ALA A 65 -5.64 12.62 11.46
C ALA A 65 -4.98 11.69 12.51
N GLY A 66 -3.80 11.13 12.21
CA GLY A 66 -3.09 10.21 13.11
C GLY A 66 -3.71 8.82 13.19
N VAL A 67 -4.55 8.45 12.21
CA VAL A 67 -5.17 7.13 12.10
C VAL A 67 -4.13 6.06 11.77
N ILE A 68 -3.12 6.41 10.98
CA ILE A 68 -2.05 5.49 10.59
C ILE A 68 -0.89 5.59 11.58
N GLN A 69 -0.65 4.51 12.30
CA GLN A 69 0.53 4.34 13.16
C GLN A 69 1.60 3.54 12.43
N GLY A 70 2.84 3.78 12.80
CA GLY A 70 4.01 3.07 12.31
C GLY A 70 5.26 3.58 13.00
N ASP A 71 6.41 3.02 12.65
CA ASP A 71 7.68 3.50 13.17
C ASP A 71 8.02 4.89 12.63
N ALA A 72 8.34 5.84 13.53
CA ALA A 72 8.64 7.23 13.19
C ALA A 72 9.89 7.41 12.31
N SER A 73 10.70 6.36 12.15
CA SER A 73 11.84 6.34 11.24
C SER A 73 11.43 6.24 9.77
N PHE A 74 10.17 5.90 9.49
CA PHE A 74 9.65 5.75 8.14
C PHE A 74 8.52 6.74 7.86
N GLU A 75 8.52 7.25 6.64
CA GLU A 75 7.39 7.95 6.03
C GLU A 75 6.74 6.99 5.03
N LEU A 76 5.43 6.72 5.19
CA LEU A 76 4.64 5.96 4.24
C LEU A 76 3.86 6.93 3.35
N GLN A 77 4.10 6.85 2.04
CA GLN A 77 3.33 7.57 1.03
C GLN A 77 2.53 6.57 0.20
N VAL A 78 1.27 6.92 -0.10
CA VAL A 78 0.45 6.22 -1.08
C VAL A 78 0.27 7.13 -2.28
N ASN A 79 0.50 6.59 -3.47
CA ASN A 79 0.27 7.30 -4.73
C ASN A 79 -0.71 6.48 -5.55
N GLY A 80 -1.87 7.07 -5.86
CA GLY A 80 -2.84 6.48 -6.78
C GLY A 80 -2.30 6.43 -8.21
N ASP A 81 -2.63 5.36 -8.92
CA ASP A 81 -2.33 5.18 -10.34
C ASP A 81 -3.55 4.58 -11.04
N ASP A 82 -4.21 5.41 -11.83
CA ASP A 82 -5.53 5.17 -12.39
C ASP A 82 -5.47 4.92 -13.91
N ASP A 83 -6.12 3.84 -14.36
CA ASP A 83 -6.39 3.56 -15.77
C ASP A 83 -7.89 3.31 -15.97
N ALA A 84 -8.37 3.46 -17.20
CA ALA A 84 -9.77 3.30 -17.58
C ALA A 84 -10.32 1.89 -17.34
N GLU A 85 -9.46 0.88 -17.26
CA GLU A 85 -9.84 -0.52 -17.03
C GLU A 85 -9.58 -0.99 -15.59
N VAL A 86 -8.60 -0.41 -14.89
CA VAL A 86 -8.18 -0.82 -13.56
C VAL A 86 -7.50 0.34 -12.83
N SER A 87 -7.81 0.48 -11.54
CA SER A 87 -7.18 1.45 -10.66
C SER A 87 -6.31 0.75 -9.63
N GLY A 88 -5.16 1.34 -9.33
CA GLY A 88 -4.21 0.83 -8.36
C GLY A 88 -3.50 1.94 -7.60
N PHE A 89 -2.49 1.53 -6.85
CA PHE A 89 -1.65 2.41 -6.07
C PHE A 89 -0.25 1.84 -5.89
N TYR A 90 0.66 2.72 -5.49
CA TYR A 90 1.99 2.40 -5.01
C TYR A 90 2.10 2.80 -3.54
N ALA A 91 2.43 1.83 -2.66
CA ALA A 91 2.94 2.14 -1.34
C ALA A 91 4.44 2.42 -1.43
N VAL A 92 4.89 3.55 -0.90
CA VAL A 92 6.28 3.98 -0.93
C VAL A 92 6.76 4.26 0.49
N LEU A 93 7.71 3.46 0.96
CA LEU A 93 8.41 3.65 2.23
C LEU A 93 9.65 4.49 2.02
N LYS A 94 9.74 5.61 2.73
CA LYS A 94 10.89 6.51 2.70
C LYS A 94 11.50 6.58 4.07
N ASN A 95 12.82 6.77 4.11
CA ASN A 95 13.50 7.03 5.37
C ASN A 95 13.19 8.46 5.83
N ALA A 96 12.50 8.61 6.96
CA ALA A 96 12.17 9.91 7.54
C ALA A 96 13.38 10.52 8.28
N VAL A 97 14.37 9.69 8.61
CA VAL A 97 15.55 10.06 9.41
C VAL A 97 16.86 9.89 8.63
N GLY A 98 17.94 10.52 9.08
CA GLY A 98 19.27 10.39 8.44
C GLY A 98 19.38 11.05 7.05
N ASP A 99 20.36 10.61 6.26
CA ASP A 99 20.76 11.29 5.01
C ASP A 99 20.11 10.72 3.73
N GLN A 100 19.62 9.48 3.78
CA GLN A 100 19.04 8.78 2.61
C GLN A 100 17.52 9.02 2.47
N ARG A 101 17.10 10.29 2.48
CA ARG A 101 15.66 10.65 2.43
C ARG A 101 15.06 10.67 1.03
N LEU A 102 15.91 10.66 0.00
CA LEU A 102 15.49 10.75 -1.41
C LEU A 102 15.13 9.38 -2.01
N ILE A 103 15.49 8.28 -1.35
CA ILE A 103 15.22 6.93 -1.84
C ILE A 103 13.90 6.44 -1.22
N GLY A 104 12.96 6.05 -2.08
CA GLY A 104 11.72 5.37 -1.70
C GLY A 104 11.75 3.91 -2.11
N LEU A 105 11.35 3.03 -1.20
CA LEU A 105 11.17 1.61 -1.45
C LEU A 105 9.69 1.37 -1.71
N THR A 106 9.38 0.81 -2.87
CA THR A 106 7.99 0.63 -3.31
C THR A 106 7.55 -0.82 -3.23
N SER A 107 6.26 -1.03 -2.98
CA SER A 107 5.56 -2.30 -3.18
C SER A 107 5.53 -2.77 -4.63
N GLY A 108 5.79 -1.86 -5.59
CA GLY A 108 5.29 -2.00 -6.94
C GLY A 108 3.80 -1.64 -7.02
N TRP A 109 3.23 -1.75 -8.21
CA TRP A 109 1.83 -1.44 -8.46
C TRP A 109 0.94 -2.50 -7.76
N THR A 110 -0.07 -2.04 -7.03
CA THR A 110 -1.06 -2.87 -6.34
C THR A 110 -2.45 -2.41 -6.74
N GLU A 111 -3.31 -3.33 -7.14
CA GLU A 111 -4.71 -3.03 -7.47
C GLU A 111 -5.46 -2.53 -6.22
N VAL A 112 -6.35 -1.55 -6.38
CA VAL A 112 -7.23 -1.12 -5.29
C VAL A 112 -8.13 -2.28 -4.89
N PRO A 113 -8.22 -2.65 -3.60
CA PRO A 113 -8.98 -3.82 -3.21
C PRO A 113 -10.46 -3.65 -3.54
N PHE A 114 -11.07 -4.75 -4.00
CA PHE A 114 -12.51 -4.81 -4.14
C PHE A 114 -13.14 -4.81 -2.75
N VAL A 115 -13.87 -3.74 -2.46
CA VAL A 115 -14.65 -3.57 -1.24
C VAL A 115 -16.12 -3.64 -1.65
N GLY A 116 -16.87 -4.57 -1.06
CA GLY A 116 -18.24 -4.87 -1.48
C GLY A 116 -19.18 -3.66 -1.35
N GLU A 117 -20.12 -3.49 -2.29
CA GLU A 117 -20.99 -2.31 -2.34
C GLU A 117 -22.00 -2.23 -1.17
N ASP A 118 -22.23 -3.34 -0.47
CA ASP A 118 -23.18 -3.45 0.64
C ASP A 118 -22.58 -3.13 2.02
N ILE A 119 -21.30 -2.79 2.09
CA ILE A 119 -20.65 -2.46 3.37
C ILE A 119 -20.73 -0.97 3.66
N ASP A 120 -20.83 -0.62 4.94
CA ASP A 120 -20.84 0.78 5.34
C ASP A 120 -19.49 1.46 5.09
N ALA A 121 -19.51 2.79 4.92
CA ALA A 121 -18.31 3.55 4.58
C ALA A 121 -17.21 3.49 5.65
N ARG A 122 -17.58 3.29 6.92
CA ARG A 122 -16.58 3.10 7.98
C ARG A 122 -15.84 1.78 7.75
N GLN A 123 -16.54 0.69 7.49
CA GLN A 123 -15.94 -0.61 7.20
C GLN A 123 -15.12 -0.56 5.91
N GLY A 124 -15.64 0.09 4.84
CA GLY A 124 -14.89 0.26 3.59
C GLY A 124 -13.61 1.06 3.74
N ALA A 125 -13.65 2.18 4.46
CA ALA A 125 -12.45 2.94 4.79
C ALA A 125 -11.45 2.08 5.57
N ARG A 126 -11.94 1.27 6.53
CA ARG A 126 -11.07 0.40 7.31
C ARG A 126 -10.35 -0.63 6.44
N GLU A 127 -11.08 -1.33 5.57
CA GLU A 127 -10.52 -2.36 4.70
C GLU A 127 -9.44 -1.80 3.76
N HIS A 128 -9.69 -0.63 3.18
CA HIS A 128 -8.70 0.07 2.35
C HIS A 128 -7.43 0.47 3.11
N LEU A 129 -7.57 1.05 4.31
CA LEU A 129 -6.43 1.45 5.12
C LEU A 129 -5.63 0.25 5.64
N ASP A 130 -6.30 -0.84 6.01
CA ASP A 130 -5.66 -2.09 6.42
C ASP A 130 -4.88 -2.72 5.26
N GLU A 131 -5.42 -2.70 4.03
CA GLU A 131 -4.73 -3.21 2.84
C GLU A 131 -3.45 -2.39 2.55
N VAL A 132 -3.53 -1.06 2.59
CA VAL A 132 -2.35 -0.19 2.45
C VAL A 132 -1.30 -0.53 3.51
N CYS A 133 -1.70 -0.69 4.78
CA CYS A 133 -0.79 -1.07 5.85
C CYS A 133 -0.18 -2.45 5.61
N ALA A 134 -0.97 -3.43 5.15
CA ALA A 134 -0.50 -4.77 4.83
C ALA A 134 0.55 -4.76 3.73
N VAL A 135 0.29 -4.04 2.63
CA VAL A 135 1.21 -3.88 1.50
C VAL A 135 2.51 -3.19 1.93
N ALA A 136 2.42 -2.09 2.69
CA ALA A 136 3.59 -1.41 3.24
C ALA A 136 4.42 -2.34 4.14
N ASN A 137 3.76 -3.15 4.98
CA ASN A 137 4.43 -4.09 5.87
C ASN A 137 5.11 -5.24 5.13
N VAL A 138 4.62 -5.63 3.95
CA VAL A 138 5.32 -6.60 3.08
C VAL A 138 6.65 -6.02 2.60
N VAL A 139 6.67 -4.76 2.17
CA VAL A 139 7.91 -4.06 1.77
C VAL A 139 8.89 -4.02 2.95
N LEU A 140 8.41 -3.58 4.12
CA LEU A 140 9.24 -3.46 5.32
C LEU A 140 9.85 -4.79 5.77
N ARG A 141 9.04 -5.86 5.80
CA ARG A 141 9.51 -7.21 6.12
C ARG A 141 10.50 -7.74 5.09
N THR A 142 10.32 -7.44 3.81
CA THR A 142 11.26 -7.87 2.76
C THR A 142 12.66 -7.30 3.01
N ILE A 143 12.76 -6.06 3.50
CA ILE A 143 14.03 -5.41 3.83
C ILE A 143 14.57 -5.93 5.18
N GLY A 144 13.70 -6.20 6.15
CA GLY A 144 14.10 -6.74 7.46
C GLY A 144 14.49 -8.23 7.44
N VAL A 145 13.95 -9.01 6.51
CA VAL A 145 14.30 -10.43 6.28
C VAL A 145 15.58 -10.56 5.44
N ALA A 146 16.04 -9.48 4.80
CA ALA A 146 17.30 -9.45 4.05
C ALA A 146 18.56 -9.48 4.95
N GLY A 147 18.62 -10.41 5.91
CA GLY A 147 19.82 -11.20 6.12
C GLY A 147 19.99 -12.19 4.95
N PRO A 148 21.18 -12.76 4.70
CA PRO A 148 21.42 -13.52 3.49
C PRO A 148 20.62 -14.82 3.50
N LEU A 149 19.48 -14.86 2.78
CA LEU A 149 19.15 -15.87 1.77
C LEU A 149 17.71 -15.74 1.23
N ALA A 150 17.60 -16.10 -0.06
CA ALA A 150 16.44 -16.49 -0.86
C ALA A 150 15.47 -15.37 -1.33
N ALA A 151 15.64 -15.01 -2.60
CA ALA A 151 14.64 -14.33 -3.40
C ALA A 151 13.30 -15.07 -3.32
N SER A 152 12.29 -14.39 -2.78
CA SER A 152 10.91 -14.85 -2.87
C SER A 152 10.43 -14.61 -4.30
N PRO A 153 9.83 -15.59 -4.99
CA PRO A 153 9.27 -15.34 -6.31
C PRO A 153 8.04 -14.44 -6.13
N HIS A 154 8.16 -13.18 -6.56
CA HIS A 154 7.00 -12.35 -6.86
C HIS A 154 6.10 -13.16 -7.79
N ARG A 155 4.94 -13.59 -7.29
CA ARG A 155 3.90 -14.17 -8.13
C ARG A 155 3.29 -13.05 -8.94
N HIS A 156 3.90 -12.81 -10.09
CA HIS A 156 3.29 -12.08 -11.19
C HIS A 156 2.02 -12.86 -11.59
N PHE A 157 0.86 -12.51 -11.03
CA PHE A 157 -0.41 -12.88 -11.65
C PHE A 157 -0.59 -12.01 -12.88
N GLY A 158 0.18 -12.30 -13.93
CA GLY A 158 -0.05 -11.73 -15.24
C GLY A 158 -1.32 -12.35 -15.81
N TYR A 159 -2.45 -11.68 -15.65
CA TYR A 159 -3.59 -11.93 -16.52
C TYR A 159 -3.21 -11.45 -17.92
N TRP A 160 -2.77 -12.38 -18.76
CA TRP A 160 -2.78 -12.20 -20.21
C TRP A 160 -4.25 -12.20 -20.66
N ILE A 161 -4.87 -11.03 -20.75
CA ILE A 161 -6.10 -10.87 -21.53
C ILE A 161 -5.69 -11.01 -23.00
N ASN A 162 -5.87 -12.21 -23.55
CA ASN A 162 -5.89 -12.41 -24.99
C ASN A 162 -7.06 -11.61 -25.58
N ARG A 163 -6.78 -10.40 -26.06
CA ARG A 163 -7.74 -9.39 -26.55
C ARG A 163 -8.59 -9.82 -27.76
N ALA A 164 -8.50 -11.07 -28.23
CA ALA A 164 -9.18 -11.56 -29.42
C ALA A 164 -10.43 -12.41 -29.16
N LEU A 165 -10.60 -12.99 -27.96
CA LEU A 165 -11.72 -13.91 -27.69
C LEU A 165 -12.28 -13.63 -26.28
N ARG A 166 -13.32 -12.80 -26.20
CA ARG A 166 -14.07 -12.49 -24.97
C ARG A 166 -14.78 -13.72 -24.40
N THR A 167 -14.06 -14.64 -23.75
CA THR A 167 -14.66 -15.64 -22.85
C THR A 167 -13.66 -16.11 -21.81
N ALA A 168 -13.99 -15.92 -20.52
CA ALA A 168 -13.31 -16.57 -19.41
C ALA A 168 -13.85 -17.99 -19.20
N ARG A 169 -12.98 -18.96 -18.95
CA ARG A 169 -13.31 -20.20 -18.25
C ARG A 169 -12.22 -20.54 -17.24
N CYS A 170 -12.69 -21.16 -16.15
CA CYS A 170 -12.07 -21.39 -14.85
C CYS A 170 -10.61 -21.83 -14.86
#